data_AF-A0A432IKF0-F1
#
_entry.id   AF-A0A432IKF0-F1
#
_cell.length_a   1.000
_cell.length_b   1.000
_cell.length_c   1.000
_cell.angle_alpha   90.00
_cell.angle_beta   90.00
_cell.angle_gamma   90.00
#
_symmetry.space_group_name_H-M   'P 1'
#
loop_
_entity.id
_entity.type
_entity.pdbx_description
1 polymer ?
#
loop_
_entity_poly.entity_id
_entity_poly.type
_entity_poly.pdbx_seq_one_letter_code
_entity_poly.pdbx_strand_id
1 'polypeptide(L)'
;MTQKLHDPGDPAPILASKCRQQSTIPGLCNDRPLLPFPHRPDPAGPGDRHGGGRPQPLLQETSTTSCRFVSSLLLIVLWSIPSASLQAQLPKPPQERVDEQRSVEKQTQAARQARDRVRQGPGDIQQVIELLGDSSGTVRDEVFEHIIQKWSDEDRSKLRVGFPRRGARDPAPEGIEEILAEIYLRCPDPSLLLELLAVALGSPSADAREMALGALAALPQGSHDKRSLQVLLNQAKRGLPWYVRGEAMRALAIHDAAGALPILERALREKKLPALRIAALQALAVADLDRGGEAAFEAVTRPWKDRQGIWGGRIRRAALQVLAGPGASLPRARRGEFIGGLIESASTMEGATQAQLWSTLAALTEQDGISSTASSWDSWWKSRKQSWLEESTAAAPVPEVDPDTAGEASADDDPRGTSVVRYHGVPLDSKRIVFLSDVSGGMSRDVDGNFDVDGARRIDVARAELLRVLGQLPRDAMVQVVHFASRSLPALPRVQPLGVSRKELEKQIRAQQVPTGRGAARGNLHGPLRRAVLEPGTDTVMLLTEGAPTEGKIQSGDRLRWHIRRWNRWGQARIHVLSVGRIRGANRAFLEGVAADAGGVFHDVEASFGKQDAGT
;
A
#
# COMPACT_ATOMS: atom_id res chain seq x y z
N MET A 1 -34.33 9.43 72.07
CA MET A 1 -35.45 9.86 71.19
C MET A 1 -35.18 9.26 69.81
N THR A 2 -35.55 8.00 69.55
CA THR A 2 -36.82 7.52 68.91
C THR A 2 -36.97 7.98 67.46
N GLN A 3 -37.27 7.16 66.44
CA GLN A 3 -37.44 5.69 66.28
C GLN A 3 -37.76 5.43 64.78
N LYS A 4 -37.36 4.24 64.27
CA LYS A 4 -38.10 3.25 63.41
C LYS A 4 -38.59 3.64 61.98
N LEU A 5 -38.22 2.91 60.91
CA LEU A 5 -38.53 1.51 60.44
C LEU A 5 -39.85 1.41 59.64
N HIS A 6 -39.79 1.04 58.35
CA HIS A 6 -40.17 -0.28 57.77
C HIS A 6 -40.50 -0.25 56.25
N ASP A 7 -39.98 -1.28 55.55
CA ASP A 7 -40.41 -1.92 54.28
C ASP A 7 -41.93 -2.20 54.20
N PRO A 8 -42.57 -2.53 53.03
CA PRO A 8 -42.28 -3.72 52.19
C PRO A 8 -42.51 -3.47 50.67
N GLY A 9 -42.28 -4.34 49.67
CA GLY A 9 -42.32 -5.80 49.52
C GLY A 9 -43.29 -6.16 48.36
N ASP A 10 -42.81 -6.95 47.40
CA ASP A 10 -43.51 -7.49 46.21
C ASP A 10 -44.86 -8.20 46.50
N PRO A 11 -45.72 -8.40 45.48
CA PRO A 11 -45.85 -9.79 44.98
C PRO A 11 -46.04 -9.95 43.45
N ALA A 12 -45.46 -11.03 42.93
CA ALA A 12 -45.85 -11.77 41.70
C ALA A 12 -47.23 -12.46 41.89
N PRO A 13 -47.69 -13.47 41.09
CA PRO A 13 -47.33 -14.01 39.76
C PRO A 13 -48.60 -14.23 38.87
N ILE A 14 -48.50 -14.88 37.69
CA ILE A 14 -49.44 -15.94 37.19
C ILE A 14 -48.96 -16.51 35.83
N LEU A 15 -48.53 -17.77 35.92
CA LEU A 15 -48.78 -18.96 35.07
C LEU A 15 -48.78 -18.88 33.52
N ALA A 16 -47.73 -19.51 32.97
CA ALA A 16 -47.77 -20.74 32.18
C ALA A 16 -48.81 -20.92 31.05
N SER A 17 -48.29 -21.15 29.84
CA SER A 17 -48.59 -22.41 29.13
C SER A 17 -47.51 -22.75 28.10
N LYS A 18 -46.97 -23.96 28.23
CA LYS A 18 -46.24 -24.69 27.19
C LYS A 18 -47.27 -25.17 26.16
N CYS A 19 -46.98 -25.01 24.88
CA CYS A 19 -47.45 -25.98 23.89
C CYS A 19 -46.35 -26.25 22.86
N ARG A 20 -46.00 -27.53 22.81
CA ARG A 20 -45.01 -28.17 21.95
C ARG A 20 -45.80 -28.80 20.82
N GLN A 21 -45.52 -28.49 19.56
CA GLN A 21 -45.92 -29.36 18.46
C GLN A 21 -44.88 -29.33 17.32
N GLN A 22 -44.52 -30.54 16.93
CA GLN A 22 -43.55 -30.93 15.92
C GLN A 22 -44.18 -30.95 14.51
N SER A 23 -43.29 -31.01 13.51
CA SER A 23 -43.48 -31.45 12.11
C SER A 23 -44.23 -30.46 11.21
N THR A 24 -43.67 -30.01 10.09
CA THR A 24 -43.44 -30.84 8.91
C THR A 24 -42.47 -30.17 7.92
N ILE A 25 -41.67 -30.99 7.23
CA ILE A 25 -40.80 -30.64 6.10
C ILE A 25 -41.64 -30.67 4.82
N PRO A 26 -41.48 -29.68 3.92
CA PRO A 26 -41.21 -29.95 2.50
C PRO A 26 -40.11 -28.99 2.00
N GLY A 27 -39.24 -29.28 1.03
CA GLY A 27 -39.28 -30.18 -0.11
C GLY A 27 -38.34 -29.54 -1.13
N LEU A 28 -37.33 -30.28 -1.57
CA LEU A 28 -36.33 -29.87 -2.55
C LEU A 28 -36.97 -29.72 -3.94
N CYS A 29 -36.77 -28.57 -4.59
CA CYS A 29 -36.83 -28.48 -6.05
C CYS A 29 -35.60 -27.71 -6.55
N ASN A 30 -34.75 -28.44 -7.26
CA ASN A 30 -33.67 -27.97 -8.12
C ASN A 30 -34.29 -27.62 -9.47
N ASP A 31 -34.14 -26.39 -9.95
CA ASP A 31 -34.31 -26.09 -11.37
C ASP A 31 -33.21 -25.10 -11.81
N ARG A 32 -32.27 -25.62 -12.59
CA ARG A 32 -31.35 -24.85 -13.43
C ARG A 32 -31.71 -25.11 -14.89
N PRO A 33 -31.89 -24.09 -15.74
CA PRO A 33 -32.03 -24.31 -17.16
C PRO A 33 -30.66 -24.55 -17.81
N LEU A 34 -30.59 -25.64 -18.58
CA LEU A 34 -29.52 -25.97 -19.50
C LEU A 34 -29.67 -25.14 -20.79
N LEU A 35 -28.59 -24.52 -21.25
CA LEU A 35 -28.48 -23.94 -22.59
C LEU A 35 -27.74 -24.91 -23.53
N PRO A 36 -28.04 -24.90 -24.84
CA PRO A 36 -27.67 -25.97 -25.75
C PRO A 36 -26.28 -25.79 -26.37
N PHE A 37 -25.58 -26.90 -26.58
CA PHE A 37 -24.37 -26.98 -27.41
C PHE A 37 -24.75 -27.10 -28.89
N PRO A 38 -23.96 -26.52 -29.82
CA PRO A 38 -24.22 -26.66 -31.25
C PRO A 38 -23.64 -27.97 -31.82
N HIS A 39 -24.40 -28.52 -32.77
CA HIS A 39 -24.10 -29.69 -33.59
C HIS A 39 -22.84 -29.51 -34.46
N ARG A 40 -21.99 -30.54 -34.50
CA ARG A 40 -21.11 -30.84 -35.63
C ARG A 40 -21.89 -31.68 -36.66
N PRO A 41 -21.73 -31.46 -37.97
CA PRO A 41 -22.06 -32.46 -38.97
C PRO A 41 -20.81 -33.25 -39.38
N ASP A 42 -20.96 -34.57 -39.43
CA ASP A 42 -20.04 -35.52 -40.08
C ASP A 42 -20.28 -35.58 -41.60
N PRO A 43 -19.31 -36.10 -42.38
CA PRO A 43 -19.28 -35.98 -43.83
C PRO A 43 -19.89 -37.20 -44.57
N ALA A 44 -20.57 -36.93 -45.67
CA ALA A 44 -20.81 -37.86 -46.78
C ALA A 44 -20.27 -37.15 -48.04
N GLY A 45 -19.35 -37.70 -48.83
CA GLY A 45 -19.50 -38.87 -49.69
C GLY A 45 -18.90 -38.52 -51.07
N PRO A 46 -18.62 -39.50 -51.96
CA PRO A 46 -17.48 -39.47 -52.88
C PRO A 46 -17.83 -39.17 -54.35
N GLY A 47 -16.83 -38.81 -55.17
CA GLY A 47 -17.02 -38.55 -56.61
C GLY A 47 -15.73 -38.30 -57.40
N ASP A 48 -14.98 -39.37 -57.61
CA ASP A 48 -14.35 -39.83 -58.87
C ASP A 48 -14.09 -38.86 -60.07
N ARG A 49 -12.82 -38.93 -60.54
CA ARG A 49 -12.34 -39.09 -61.95
C ARG A 49 -11.54 -37.97 -62.66
N HIS A 50 -10.28 -38.37 -62.87
CA HIS A 50 -9.52 -38.45 -64.14
C HIS A 50 -8.77 -37.26 -64.76
N GLY A 51 -7.51 -37.58 -65.10
CA GLY A 51 -6.65 -36.97 -66.13
C GLY A 51 -5.52 -36.14 -65.51
N GLY A 52 -4.23 -36.44 -65.60
CA GLY A 52 -3.44 -37.24 -66.53
C GLY A 52 -2.24 -36.38 -66.95
N GLY A 53 -1.00 -36.78 -66.66
CA GLY A 53 0.19 -36.07 -67.17
C GLY A 53 1.50 -36.25 -66.38
N ARG A 54 2.32 -37.16 -66.91
CA ARG A 54 3.73 -37.55 -66.70
C ARG A 54 4.82 -36.42 -66.59
N PRO A 55 6.13 -36.72 -66.36
CA PRO A 55 6.90 -36.22 -65.21
C PRO A 55 8.22 -35.43 -65.48
N GLN A 56 8.85 -34.95 -64.39
CA GLN A 56 10.29 -34.61 -64.17
C GLN A 56 10.91 -33.36 -64.84
N PRO A 57 12.11 -32.87 -64.44
CA PRO A 57 12.77 -32.79 -63.11
C PRO A 57 13.52 -31.44 -62.81
N LEU A 58 14.11 -31.34 -61.60
CA LEU A 58 15.32 -30.57 -61.20
C LEU A 58 15.40 -29.03 -61.33
N LEU A 59 15.74 -28.36 -60.20
CA LEU A 59 16.80 -27.35 -59.99
C LEU A 59 16.61 -26.76 -58.56
N GLN A 60 17.41 -27.19 -57.58
CA GLN A 60 18.60 -26.52 -57.02
C GLN A 60 18.40 -25.12 -56.42
N GLU A 61 18.67 -25.06 -55.11
CA GLU A 61 19.35 -23.99 -54.35
C GLU A 61 18.77 -22.56 -54.30
N THR A 62 18.36 -22.11 -53.11
CA THR A 62 19.18 -21.24 -52.23
C THR A 62 18.34 -20.56 -51.13
N SER A 63 19.04 -20.25 -50.03
CA SER A 63 18.73 -19.22 -49.01
C SER A 63 17.86 -19.60 -47.80
N THR A 64 18.56 -20.20 -46.84
CA THR A 64 18.38 -20.03 -45.40
C THR A 64 18.44 -18.54 -45.00
N THR A 65 17.32 -17.84 -44.86
CA THR A 65 17.27 -16.61 -44.03
C THR A 65 15.85 -16.26 -43.56
N SER A 66 15.19 -17.14 -42.79
CA SER A 66 13.94 -16.74 -42.11
C SER A 66 13.68 -17.58 -40.87
N CYS A 67 14.52 -17.44 -39.84
CA CYS A 67 14.26 -18.08 -38.54
C CYS A 67 14.72 -17.26 -37.32
N ARG A 68 15.08 -15.98 -37.49
CA ARG A 68 15.49 -15.11 -36.36
C ARG A 68 14.50 -13.99 -36.01
N PHE A 69 13.47 -13.74 -36.82
CA PHE A 69 12.48 -12.69 -36.53
C PHE A 69 11.28 -13.15 -35.69
N VAL A 70 10.93 -14.44 -35.73
CA VAL A 70 9.76 -14.97 -34.99
C VAL A 70 10.08 -15.24 -33.52
N SER A 71 11.37 -15.46 -33.17
CA SER A 71 11.76 -15.76 -31.79
C SER A 71 11.77 -14.55 -30.86
N SER A 72 11.96 -13.34 -31.39
CA SER A 72 11.92 -12.09 -30.60
C SER A 72 10.49 -11.63 -30.30
N LEU A 73 9.54 -11.85 -31.21
CA LEU A 73 8.12 -11.52 -30.96
C LEU A 73 7.47 -12.48 -29.95
N LEU A 74 7.82 -13.77 -29.95
CA LEU A 74 7.28 -14.73 -28.98
C LEU A 74 7.77 -14.47 -27.54
N LEU A 75 9.00 -13.97 -27.38
CA LEU A 75 9.55 -13.57 -26.07
C LEU A 75 8.89 -12.30 -25.51
N ILE A 76 8.46 -11.37 -26.38
CA ILE A 76 7.73 -10.14 -25.98
C ILE A 76 6.32 -10.48 -25.47
N VAL A 77 5.64 -11.45 -26.07
CA VAL A 77 4.28 -11.86 -25.62
C VAL A 77 4.33 -12.62 -24.28
N LEU A 78 5.39 -13.41 -24.03
CA LEU A 78 5.55 -14.17 -22.79
C LEU A 78 5.90 -13.33 -21.55
N TRP A 79 6.51 -12.15 -21.72
CA TRP A 79 6.73 -11.19 -20.62
C TRP A 79 5.52 -10.28 -20.37
N SER A 80 4.61 -10.16 -21.34
CA SER A 80 3.48 -9.22 -21.27
C SER A 80 2.23 -9.79 -20.60
N ILE A 81 2.11 -11.13 -20.52
CA ILE A 81 0.99 -11.79 -19.84
C ILE A 81 1.51 -12.36 -18.53
N PRO A 82 1.22 -11.73 -17.37
CA PRO A 82 1.56 -12.31 -16.09
C PRO A 82 0.87 -13.68 -16.00
N SER A 83 1.58 -14.67 -15.49
CA SER A 83 0.94 -15.94 -15.11
C SER A 83 -0.30 -15.63 -14.24
N ALA A 84 -1.34 -16.46 -14.32
CA ALA A 84 -2.55 -16.28 -13.50
C ALA A 84 -2.22 -16.10 -11.99
N SER A 85 -1.12 -16.72 -11.53
CA SER A 85 -0.58 -16.55 -10.19
C SER A 85 -0.07 -15.14 -9.90
N LEU A 86 0.58 -14.46 -10.84
CA LEU A 86 1.07 -13.08 -10.68
C LEU A 86 -0.09 -12.09 -10.75
N GLN A 87 -1.07 -12.29 -11.66
CA GLN A 87 -2.27 -11.45 -11.71
C GLN A 87 -3.05 -11.43 -10.38
N ALA A 88 -3.17 -12.59 -9.71
CA ALA A 88 -3.83 -12.68 -8.40
C ALA A 88 -3.07 -11.94 -7.27
N GLN A 89 -1.78 -11.62 -7.48
CA GLN A 89 -0.93 -10.89 -6.53
C GLN A 89 -0.97 -9.38 -6.73
N LEU A 90 -1.56 -8.91 -7.83
CA LEU A 90 -1.56 -7.51 -8.18
C LEU A 90 -2.80 -6.82 -7.62
N PRO A 91 -2.65 -5.87 -6.69
CA PRO A 91 -3.77 -5.07 -6.24
C PRO A 91 -4.41 -4.37 -7.44
N LYS A 92 -5.74 -4.41 -7.52
CA LYS A 92 -6.45 -3.60 -8.50
C LYS A 92 -6.13 -2.12 -8.20
N PRO A 93 -5.99 -1.29 -9.24
CA PRO A 93 -5.84 0.14 -9.03
C PRO A 93 -7.08 0.67 -8.28
N PRO A 94 -6.90 1.64 -7.38
CA PRO A 94 -8.03 2.22 -6.69
C PRO A 94 -8.94 2.93 -7.70
N GLN A 95 -10.25 2.90 -7.43
CA GLN A 95 -11.19 3.72 -8.16
C GLN A 95 -10.95 5.19 -7.76
N GLU A 96 -10.59 6.02 -8.74
CA GLU A 96 -10.41 7.45 -8.53
C GLU A 96 -11.77 8.12 -8.38
N ARG A 97 -11.89 9.03 -7.40
CA ARG A 97 -13.08 9.86 -7.18
C ARG A 97 -12.75 11.30 -7.48
N VAL A 98 -13.50 11.90 -8.38
CA VAL A 98 -13.30 13.26 -8.87
C VAL A 98 -14.63 13.99 -8.85
N ASP A 99 -14.64 15.19 -8.30
CA ASP A 99 -15.81 16.06 -8.36
C ASP A 99 -15.75 16.94 -9.62
N GLU A 100 -16.32 16.41 -10.70
CA GLU A 100 -16.36 17.08 -12.00
C GLU A 100 -17.38 18.25 -12.03
N GLN A 101 -18.26 18.35 -11.02
CA GLN A 101 -19.39 19.29 -11.02
C GLN A 101 -19.13 20.59 -10.27
N ARG A 102 -18.37 20.57 -9.16
CA ARG A 102 -18.09 21.77 -8.35
C ARG A 102 -16.69 22.31 -8.61
N SER A 103 -16.52 23.64 -8.55
CA SER A 103 -15.19 24.26 -8.47
C SER A 103 -14.55 24.01 -7.09
N VAL A 104 -13.25 24.27 -6.94
CA VAL A 104 -12.56 24.12 -5.64
C VAL A 104 -13.24 24.99 -4.58
N GLU A 105 -13.55 26.24 -4.89
CA GLU A 105 -14.25 27.17 -3.99
C GLU A 105 -15.63 26.63 -3.57
N LYS A 106 -16.41 26.07 -4.51
CA LYS A 106 -17.71 25.47 -4.21
C LYS A 106 -17.58 24.21 -3.35
N GLN A 107 -16.53 23.42 -3.54
CA GLN A 107 -16.23 22.28 -2.67
C GLN A 107 -15.87 22.76 -1.25
N THR A 108 -15.03 23.79 -1.11
CA THR A 108 -14.70 24.38 0.19
C THR A 108 -15.93 24.93 0.90
N GLN A 109 -16.83 25.61 0.18
CA GLN A 109 -18.08 26.09 0.74
C GLN A 109 -18.99 24.94 1.19
N ALA A 110 -19.16 23.90 0.35
CA ALA A 110 -19.93 22.72 0.70
C ALA A 110 -19.36 21.99 1.92
N ALA A 111 -18.02 21.91 2.03
CA ALA A 111 -17.36 21.27 3.14
C ALA A 111 -17.58 22.04 4.46
N ARG A 112 -17.56 23.38 4.43
CA ARG A 112 -17.94 24.20 5.60
C ARG A 112 -19.38 23.96 6.03
N GLN A 113 -20.31 23.94 5.07
CA GLN A 113 -21.73 23.65 5.35
C GLN A 113 -21.91 22.25 5.93
N ALA A 114 -21.23 21.25 5.37
CA ALA A 114 -21.25 19.88 5.85
C ALA A 114 -20.71 19.76 7.28
N ARG A 115 -19.60 20.45 7.59
CA ARG A 115 -19.05 20.52 8.94
C ARG A 115 -20.02 21.16 9.93
N ASP A 116 -20.61 22.29 9.57
CA ASP A 116 -21.56 22.99 10.44
C ASP A 116 -22.81 22.13 10.71
N ARG A 117 -23.22 21.31 9.74
CA ARG A 117 -24.30 20.33 9.89
C ARG A 117 -23.97 19.26 10.93
N VAL A 118 -22.79 18.64 10.86
CA VAL A 118 -22.40 17.57 11.80
C VAL A 118 -21.91 18.07 13.15
N ARG A 119 -21.68 19.38 13.28
CA ARG A 119 -21.23 20.02 14.53
C ARG A 119 -22.21 19.91 15.68
N GLN A 120 -23.51 19.84 15.37
CA GLN A 120 -24.57 19.76 16.38
C GLN A 120 -24.84 18.32 16.85
N GLY A 121 -24.02 17.35 16.40
CA GLY A 121 -24.24 15.93 16.61
C GLY A 121 -24.86 15.24 15.38
N PRO A 122 -25.44 14.05 15.55
CA PRO A 122 -25.82 13.17 14.44
C PRO A 122 -27.01 13.68 13.63
N GLY A 123 -27.89 14.51 14.21
CA GLY A 123 -29.03 15.11 13.53
C GLY A 123 -29.81 14.11 12.67
N ASP A 124 -29.98 14.44 11.38
CA ASP A 124 -30.44 13.48 10.38
C ASP A 124 -29.26 12.63 9.90
N ILE A 125 -29.19 11.40 10.40
CA ILE A 125 -28.10 10.47 10.13
C ILE A 125 -27.99 10.11 8.64
N GLN A 126 -29.10 10.10 7.90
CA GLN A 126 -29.07 9.73 6.48
C GLN A 126 -28.33 10.80 5.67
N GLN A 127 -28.54 12.07 6.00
CA GLN A 127 -27.78 13.17 5.41
C GLN A 127 -26.29 13.09 5.76
N VAL A 128 -25.94 12.67 6.98
CA VAL A 128 -24.52 12.45 7.34
C VAL A 128 -23.91 11.34 6.48
N ILE A 129 -24.63 10.25 6.24
CA ILE A 129 -24.19 9.17 5.36
C ILE A 129 -24.02 9.66 3.90
N GLU A 130 -24.92 10.50 3.40
CA GLU A 130 -24.80 11.13 2.09
C GLU A 130 -23.57 12.04 2.00
N LEU A 131 -23.31 12.84 3.04
CA LEU A 131 -22.13 13.71 3.11
C LEU A 131 -20.81 12.91 3.17
N LEU A 132 -20.78 11.79 3.88
CA LEU A 132 -19.65 10.85 3.85
C LEU A 132 -19.49 10.17 2.48
N GLY A 133 -20.57 10.09 1.69
CA GLY A 133 -20.59 9.59 0.32
C GLY A 133 -20.42 10.65 -0.77
N ASP A 134 -20.26 11.93 -0.40
CA ASP A 134 -20.18 13.07 -1.32
C ASP A 134 -19.04 12.89 -2.35
N SER A 135 -19.13 13.47 -3.55
CA SER A 135 -18.10 13.32 -4.60
C SER A 135 -16.78 14.03 -4.28
N SER A 136 -16.80 15.12 -3.51
CA SER A 136 -15.64 15.91 -3.09
C SER A 136 -14.91 15.24 -1.93
N GLY A 137 -13.60 15.05 -2.09
CA GLY A 137 -12.73 14.62 -0.98
C GLY A 137 -12.75 15.59 0.20
N THR A 138 -12.78 16.89 -0.06
CA THR A 138 -12.82 17.92 0.98
C THR A 138 -14.05 17.80 1.88
N VAL A 139 -15.24 17.58 1.28
CA VAL A 139 -16.49 17.42 2.04
C VAL A 139 -16.43 16.18 2.92
N ARG A 140 -16.03 15.04 2.34
CA ARG A 140 -15.92 13.77 3.07
C ARG A 140 -14.93 13.86 4.22
N ASP A 141 -13.77 14.48 4.01
CA ASP A 141 -12.72 14.59 5.01
C ASP A 141 -13.11 15.52 6.16
N GLU A 142 -13.74 16.66 5.90
CA GLU A 142 -14.25 17.56 6.95
C GLU A 142 -15.28 16.85 7.84
N VAL A 143 -16.20 16.11 7.23
CA VAL A 143 -17.23 15.35 7.97
C VAL A 143 -16.59 14.21 8.75
N PHE A 144 -15.69 13.45 8.13
CA PHE A 144 -14.96 12.36 8.76
C PHE A 144 -14.18 12.84 9.99
N GLU A 145 -13.35 13.87 9.84
CA GLU A 145 -12.55 14.42 10.94
C GLU A 145 -13.43 14.92 12.09
N HIS A 146 -14.55 15.57 11.76
CA HIS A 146 -15.47 16.03 12.80
C HIS A 146 -16.09 14.88 13.60
N ILE A 147 -16.51 13.80 12.92
CA ILE A 147 -17.07 12.61 13.58
C ILE A 147 -16.03 11.95 14.49
N ILE A 148 -14.80 11.80 14.03
CA ILE A 148 -13.73 11.17 14.82
C ILE A 148 -13.39 12.01 16.06
N GLN A 149 -13.26 13.32 15.89
CA GLN A 149 -12.72 14.19 16.94
C GLN A 149 -13.77 14.69 17.93
N LYS A 150 -15.05 14.80 17.52
CA LYS A 150 -16.06 15.55 18.29
C LYS A 150 -17.29 14.75 18.68
N TRP A 151 -17.64 13.68 17.96
CA TRP A 151 -18.82 12.89 18.33
C TRP A 151 -18.54 12.02 19.56
N SER A 152 -19.61 11.68 20.29
CA SER A 152 -19.56 10.66 21.33
C SER A 152 -19.58 9.25 20.72
N ASP A 153 -19.29 8.23 21.52
CA ASP A 153 -19.45 6.83 21.08
C ASP A 153 -20.92 6.51 20.76
N GLU A 154 -21.85 7.04 21.55
CA GLU A 154 -23.29 6.90 21.30
C GLU A 154 -23.69 7.49 19.94
N ASP A 155 -23.21 8.67 19.60
CA ASP A 155 -23.50 9.31 18.31
C ASP A 155 -22.86 8.58 17.14
N ARG A 156 -21.62 8.11 17.30
CA ARG A 156 -20.96 7.27 16.30
C ARG A 156 -21.70 5.97 16.08
N SER A 157 -22.25 5.33 17.12
CA SER A 157 -22.99 4.07 16.98
C SER A 157 -24.20 4.20 16.03
N LYS A 158 -24.78 5.41 15.89
CA LYS A 158 -25.91 5.68 14.99
C LYS A 158 -25.54 5.54 13.51
N LEU A 159 -24.26 5.71 13.15
CA LEU A 159 -23.78 5.52 11.76
C LEU A 159 -23.90 4.08 11.27
N ARG A 160 -24.20 3.12 12.16
CA ARG A 160 -24.49 1.72 11.80
C ARG A 160 -25.54 1.57 10.70
N VAL A 161 -26.45 2.53 10.56
CA VAL A 161 -27.49 2.54 9.53
C VAL A 161 -26.92 2.64 8.11
N GLY A 162 -25.71 3.17 7.97
CA GLY A 162 -25.00 3.28 6.69
C GLY A 162 -24.38 1.98 6.19
N PHE A 163 -24.29 0.93 7.03
CA PHE A 163 -23.88 -0.39 6.57
C PHE A 163 -25.00 -1.03 5.75
N PRO A 164 -24.69 -1.59 4.56
CA PRO A 164 -25.72 -2.14 3.70
C PRO A 164 -26.43 -3.32 4.36
N ARG A 165 -27.76 -3.23 4.40
CA ARG A 165 -28.63 -4.30 4.85
C ARG A 165 -29.02 -5.18 3.66
N ARG A 166 -29.03 -6.49 3.88
CA ARG A 166 -29.46 -7.45 2.87
C ARG A 166 -30.92 -7.14 2.46
N GLY A 167 -31.14 -6.79 1.20
CA GLY A 167 -32.47 -6.45 0.66
C GLY A 167 -32.89 -4.99 0.79
N ALA A 168 -31.98 -4.07 1.13
CA ALA A 168 -32.27 -2.64 1.05
C ALA A 168 -32.64 -2.21 -0.38
N ARG A 169 -33.68 -1.37 -0.52
CA ARG A 169 -34.19 -0.90 -1.82
C ARG A 169 -33.28 0.17 -2.44
N ASP A 170 -32.65 0.99 -1.61
CA ASP A 170 -31.80 2.08 -2.07
C ASP A 170 -30.32 1.70 -1.98
N PRO A 171 -29.54 1.89 -3.06
CA PRO A 171 -28.11 1.63 -3.02
C PRO A 171 -27.44 2.64 -2.08
N ALA A 172 -26.66 2.13 -1.13
CA ALA A 172 -25.84 2.98 -0.27
C ALA A 172 -24.84 3.79 -1.11
N PRO A 173 -24.43 5.01 -0.67
CA PRO A 173 -23.44 5.79 -1.39
C PRO A 173 -22.19 4.98 -1.67
N GLU A 174 -21.62 5.16 -2.86
CA GLU A 174 -20.48 4.36 -3.28
C GLU A 174 -19.36 4.43 -2.25
N GLY A 175 -18.79 3.28 -1.85
CA GLY A 175 -17.65 3.20 -0.94
C GLY A 175 -17.88 3.68 0.49
N ILE A 176 -19.13 3.90 0.90
CA ILE A 176 -19.46 4.27 2.28
C ILE A 176 -18.96 3.25 3.30
N GLU A 177 -19.01 1.95 2.96
CA GLU A 177 -18.55 0.85 3.83
C GLU A 177 -17.09 1.02 4.25
N GLU A 178 -16.24 1.52 3.34
CA GLU A 178 -14.82 1.71 3.63
C GLU A 178 -14.61 2.87 4.60
N ILE A 179 -15.35 3.97 4.43
CA ILE A 179 -15.25 5.14 5.30
C ILE A 179 -15.79 4.81 6.69
N LEU A 180 -16.92 4.11 6.78
CA LEU A 180 -17.46 3.64 8.06
C LEU A 180 -16.50 2.67 8.75
N ALA A 181 -15.95 1.69 8.02
CA ALA A 181 -14.94 0.79 8.58
C ALA A 181 -13.68 1.55 9.03
N GLU A 182 -13.24 2.59 8.32
CA GLU A 182 -12.14 3.44 8.76
C GLU A 182 -12.50 4.20 10.05
N ILE A 183 -13.73 4.71 10.16
CA ILE A 183 -14.20 5.38 11.38
C ILE A 183 -14.07 4.43 12.57
N TYR A 184 -14.57 3.20 12.46
CA TYR A 184 -14.53 2.23 13.56
C TYR A 184 -13.18 1.54 13.75
N LEU A 185 -12.26 1.68 12.79
CA LEU A 185 -10.85 1.35 13.03
C LEU A 185 -10.18 2.40 13.93
N ARG A 186 -10.56 3.67 13.81
CA ARG A 186 -10.04 4.76 14.67
C ARG A 186 -10.79 4.91 15.99
N CYS A 187 -12.07 4.55 16.00
CA CYS A 187 -12.96 4.59 17.15
C CYS A 187 -13.64 3.22 17.31
N PRO A 188 -12.96 2.20 17.87
CA PRO A 188 -13.47 0.84 17.96
C PRO A 188 -14.77 0.74 18.77
N ASP A 189 -15.77 0.06 18.20
CA ASP A 189 -17.07 -0.19 18.83
C ASP A 189 -17.43 -1.68 18.73
N PRO A 190 -17.36 -2.45 19.83
CA PRO A 190 -17.68 -3.88 19.85
C PRO A 190 -19.11 -4.20 19.40
N SER A 191 -20.05 -3.25 19.54
CA SER A 191 -21.46 -3.46 19.17
C SER A 191 -21.66 -3.66 17.67
N LEU A 192 -20.66 -3.29 16.85
CA LEU A 192 -20.69 -3.37 15.38
C LEU A 192 -19.97 -4.60 14.81
N LEU A 193 -19.64 -5.57 15.67
CA LEU A 193 -18.97 -6.80 15.25
C LEU A 193 -19.65 -7.46 14.04
N LEU A 194 -20.99 -7.55 14.04
CA LEU A 194 -21.74 -8.22 12.97
C LEU A 194 -21.69 -7.45 11.65
N GLU A 195 -21.85 -6.14 11.70
CA GLU A 195 -21.77 -5.25 10.55
C GLU A 195 -20.37 -5.28 9.92
N LEU A 196 -19.32 -5.22 10.73
CA LEU A 196 -17.93 -5.30 10.26
C LEU A 196 -17.61 -6.67 9.66
N LEU A 197 -18.08 -7.77 10.26
CA LEU A 197 -17.95 -9.11 9.67
C LEU A 197 -18.69 -9.22 8.34
N ALA A 198 -19.88 -8.61 8.22
CA ALA A 198 -20.63 -8.60 6.97
C ALA A 198 -19.87 -7.88 5.86
N VAL A 199 -19.27 -6.72 6.15
CA VAL A 199 -18.41 -5.99 5.20
C VAL A 199 -17.20 -6.84 4.82
N ALA A 200 -16.48 -7.39 5.80
CA ALA A 200 -15.29 -8.23 5.57
C ALA A 200 -15.58 -9.46 4.71
N LEU A 201 -16.78 -10.04 4.79
CA LEU A 201 -17.19 -11.21 4.01
C LEU A 201 -17.76 -10.86 2.63
N GLY A 202 -18.53 -9.79 2.54
CA GLY A 202 -19.46 -9.56 1.43
C GLY A 202 -19.20 -8.33 0.58
N SER A 203 -18.44 -7.35 1.07
CA SER A 203 -18.22 -6.12 0.30
C SER A 203 -17.51 -6.41 -1.02
N PRO A 204 -17.93 -5.83 -2.15
CA PRO A 204 -17.20 -5.94 -3.41
C PRO A 204 -15.85 -5.21 -3.34
N SER A 205 -15.74 -4.16 -2.53
CA SER A 205 -14.51 -3.38 -2.37
C SER A 205 -13.50 -4.12 -1.50
N ALA A 206 -12.34 -4.44 -2.07
CA ALA A 206 -11.24 -5.03 -1.31
C ALA A 206 -10.70 -4.08 -0.23
N ASP A 207 -10.73 -2.77 -0.48
CA ASP A 207 -10.30 -1.77 0.50
C ASP A 207 -11.27 -1.69 1.68
N ALA A 208 -12.58 -1.80 1.44
CA ALA A 208 -13.58 -1.88 2.51
C ALA A 208 -13.40 -3.17 3.34
N ARG A 209 -13.16 -4.32 2.69
CA ARG A 209 -12.88 -5.59 3.40
C ARG A 209 -11.62 -5.50 4.26
N GLU A 210 -10.54 -4.94 3.73
CA GLU A 210 -9.30 -4.71 4.48
C GLU A 210 -9.55 -3.79 5.69
N MET A 211 -10.26 -2.68 5.48
CA MET A 211 -10.55 -1.73 6.55
C MET A 211 -11.44 -2.33 7.64
N ALA A 212 -12.45 -3.12 7.27
CA ALA A 212 -13.32 -3.82 8.21
C ALA A 212 -12.54 -4.86 9.03
N LEU A 213 -11.60 -5.60 8.42
CA LEU A 213 -10.72 -6.51 9.14
C LEU A 213 -9.78 -5.76 10.10
N GLY A 214 -9.29 -4.59 9.70
CA GLY A 214 -8.55 -3.70 10.59
C GLY A 214 -9.39 -3.24 11.78
N ALA A 215 -10.64 -2.82 11.55
CA ALA A 215 -11.56 -2.42 12.60
C ALA A 215 -11.86 -3.58 13.56
N LEU A 216 -12.08 -4.79 13.03
CA LEU A 216 -12.20 -6.01 13.83
C LEU A 216 -10.94 -6.26 14.67
N ALA A 217 -9.75 -6.09 14.10
CA ALA A 217 -8.49 -6.23 14.82
C ALA A 217 -8.35 -5.21 15.97
N ALA A 218 -8.90 -4.00 15.80
CA ALA A 218 -8.85 -2.93 16.79
C ALA A 218 -9.88 -3.04 17.91
N LEU A 219 -10.83 -3.98 17.83
CA LEU A 219 -11.77 -4.24 18.93
C LEU A 219 -11.01 -4.72 20.19
N PRO A 220 -11.54 -4.44 21.40
CA PRO A 220 -10.98 -4.96 22.64
C PRO A 220 -10.90 -6.50 22.69
N GLN A 221 -9.93 -7.03 23.45
CA GLN A 221 -9.81 -8.47 23.66
C GLN A 221 -11.10 -9.06 24.25
N GLY A 222 -11.50 -10.23 23.77
CA GLY A 222 -12.74 -10.90 24.21
C GLY A 222 -14.01 -10.43 23.50
N SER A 223 -13.94 -9.45 22.60
CA SER A 223 -15.10 -9.02 21.79
C SER A 223 -15.56 -10.08 20.79
N HIS A 224 -14.69 -11.02 20.41
CA HIS A 224 -14.97 -12.04 19.40
C HIS A 224 -15.46 -13.35 20.04
N ASP A 225 -16.63 -13.80 19.60
CA ASP A 225 -17.12 -15.16 19.87
C ASP A 225 -16.43 -16.21 18.97
N LYS A 226 -16.64 -17.50 19.28
CA LYS A 226 -16.06 -18.61 18.50
C LYS A 226 -16.42 -18.55 17.00
N ARG A 227 -17.61 -18.04 16.67
CA ARG A 227 -18.10 -17.97 15.28
C ARG A 227 -17.40 -16.86 14.49
N SER A 228 -17.23 -15.68 15.08
CA SER A 228 -16.51 -14.56 14.49
C SER A 228 -15.02 -14.89 14.32
N LEU A 229 -14.38 -15.53 15.30
CA LEU A 229 -13.02 -16.06 15.15
C LEU A 229 -12.91 -17.05 13.98
N GLN A 230 -13.90 -17.94 13.82
CA GLN A 230 -13.95 -18.87 12.70
C GLN A 230 -14.10 -18.15 11.34
N VAL A 231 -14.79 -17.00 11.29
CA VAL A 231 -14.86 -16.15 10.10
C VAL A 231 -13.50 -15.53 9.79
N LEU A 232 -12.82 -14.94 10.78
CA LEU A 232 -11.46 -14.41 10.63
C LEU A 232 -10.49 -15.49 10.15
N LEU A 233 -10.58 -16.70 10.71
CA LEU A 233 -9.80 -17.87 10.29
C LEU A 233 -10.03 -18.21 8.81
N ASN A 234 -11.29 -18.17 8.36
CA ASN A 234 -11.63 -18.45 6.97
C ASN A 234 -11.11 -17.36 6.02
N GLN A 235 -11.18 -16.08 6.41
CA GLN A 235 -10.59 -14.97 5.67
C GLN A 235 -9.06 -15.07 5.63
N ALA A 236 -8.41 -15.42 6.74
CA ALA A 236 -6.96 -15.67 6.80
C ALA A 236 -6.53 -16.87 5.94
N LYS A 237 -7.42 -17.84 5.67
CA LYS A 237 -7.14 -18.99 4.79
C LYS A 237 -7.40 -18.72 3.31
N ARG A 238 -8.48 -17.99 2.98
CA ARG A 238 -9.05 -17.94 1.62
C ARG A 238 -9.41 -16.53 1.14
N GLY A 239 -9.24 -15.52 1.97
CA GLY A 239 -9.52 -14.13 1.63
C GLY A 239 -8.77 -13.71 0.36
N LEU A 240 -9.44 -12.89 -0.43
CA LEU A 240 -8.87 -12.28 -1.62
C LEU A 240 -9.15 -10.77 -1.59
N PRO A 241 -8.25 -9.94 -2.11
CA PRO A 241 -6.87 -10.24 -2.51
C PRO A 241 -5.95 -10.54 -1.30
N TRP A 242 -4.66 -10.80 -1.56
CA TRP A 242 -3.71 -11.24 -0.54
C TRP A 242 -3.53 -10.26 0.64
N TYR A 243 -3.71 -8.95 0.45
CA TYR A 243 -3.62 -7.97 1.55
C TYR A 243 -4.83 -8.01 2.48
N VAL A 244 -6.04 -8.30 1.95
CA VAL A 244 -7.22 -8.61 2.79
C VAL A 244 -6.97 -9.85 3.63
N ARG A 245 -6.40 -10.89 3.00
CA ARG A 245 -5.99 -12.11 3.71
C ARG A 245 -4.91 -11.84 4.76
N GLY A 246 -3.98 -10.94 4.47
CA GLY A 246 -2.94 -10.50 5.40
C GLY A 246 -3.51 -9.75 6.61
N GLU A 247 -4.47 -8.86 6.41
CA GLU A 247 -5.12 -8.17 7.52
C GLU A 247 -5.96 -9.12 8.37
N ALA A 248 -6.63 -10.12 7.76
CA ALA A 248 -7.31 -11.18 8.51
C ALA A 248 -6.33 -12.03 9.36
N MET A 249 -5.12 -12.31 8.85
CA MET A 249 -4.07 -12.98 9.63
C MET A 249 -3.64 -12.14 10.83
N ARG A 250 -3.49 -10.82 10.67
CA ARG A 250 -3.16 -9.91 11.76
C ARG A 250 -4.28 -9.82 12.80
N ALA A 251 -5.54 -9.68 12.36
CA ALA A 251 -6.70 -9.68 13.24
C ALA A 251 -6.78 -10.97 14.08
N LEU A 252 -6.57 -12.12 13.43
CA LEU A 252 -6.55 -13.41 14.12
C LEU A 252 -5.36 -13.55 15.07
N ALA A 253 -4.17 -13.06 14.71
CA ALA A 253 -3.00 -13.09 15.61
C ALA A 253 -3.24 -12.31 16.91
N ILE A 254 -3.99 -11.21 16.85
CA ILE A 254 -4.36 -10.40 18.02
C ILE A 254 -5.38 -11.13 18.89
N HIS A 255 -6.44 -11.66 18.29
CA HIS A 255 -7.61 -12.18 19.03
C HIS A 255 -7.57 -13.68 19.33
N ASP A 256 -6.82 -14.46 18.57
CA ASP A 256 -6.68 -15.93 18.69
C ASP A 256 -5.31 -16.39 18.16
N ALA A 257 -4.25 -16.05 18.90
CA ALA A 257 -2.87 -16.40 18.55
C ALA A 257 -2.68 -17.90 18.30
N ALA A 258 -3.27 -18.76 19.14
CA ALA A 258 -3.20 -20.22 19.00
C ALA A 258 -3.81 -20.71 17.68
N GLY A 259 -4.98 -20.17 17.29
CA GLY A 259 -5.60 -20.46 16.00
C GLY A 259 -4.84 -19.88 14.80
N ALA A 260 -4.13 -18.76 15.00
CA ALA A 260 -3.35 -18.10 13.96
C ALA A 260 -2.08 -18.87 13.58
N LEU A 261 -1.32 -19.36 14.57
CA LEU A 261 0.03 -19.94 14.39
C LEU A 261 0.15 -20.93 13.21
N PRO A 262 -0.71 -21.96 13.07
CA PRO A 262 -0.58 -22.93 11.97
C PRO A 262 -0.75 -22.31 10.58
N ILE A 263 -1.56 -21.26 10.46
CA ILE A 263 -1.75 -20.54 9.19
C ILE A 263 -0.56 -19.66 8.88
N LEU A 264 -0.03 -18.97 9.90
CA LEU A 264 1.13 -18.09 9.76
C LEU A 264 2.36 -18.90 9.32
N GLU A 265 2.64 -20.02 9.97
CA GLU A 265 3.74 -20.93 9.60
C GLU A 265 3.59 -21.52 8.20
N ARG A 266 2.35 -21.77 7.76
CA ARG A 266 2.07 -22.18 6.38
C ARG A 266 2.32 -21.02 5.40
N ALA A 267 1.89 -19.81 5.74
CA ALA A 267 2.02 -18.63 4.90
C ALA A 267 3.49 -18.19 4.72
N LEU A 268 4.34 -18.35 5.74
CA LEU A 268 5.80 -18.15 5.63
C LEU A 268 6.45 -19.04 4.55
N ARG A 269 5.86 -20.21 4.29
CA ARG A 269 6.33 -21.19 3.29
C ARG A 269 5.61 -21.07 1.94
N GLU A 270 4.70 -20.12 1.78
CA GLU A 270 3.92 -19.95 0.55
C GLU A 270 4.84 -19.67 -0.64
N LYS A 271 4.62 -20.35 -1.76
CA LYS A 271 5.45 -20.24 -2.98
C LYS A 271 4.70 -19.57 -4.13
N LYS A 272 3.37 -19.70 -4.17
CA LYS A 272 2.51 -19.19 -5.26
C LYS A 272 2.12 -17.73 -5.04
N LEU A 273 1.99 -17.31 -3.79
CA LEU A 273 1.68 -15.94 -3.37
C LEU A 273 2.70 -15.46 -2.32
N PRO A 274 3.97 -15.19 -2.69
CA PRO A 274 5.01 -14.78 -1.74
C PRO A 274 4.68 -13.54 -0.92
N ALA A 275 3.79 -12.67 -1.43
CA ALA A 275 3.25 -11.52 -0.71
C ALA A 275 2.67 -11.87 0.68
N LEU A 276 2.11 -13.09 0.84
CA LEU A 276 1.58 -13.55 2.13
C LEU A 276 2.66 -13.76 3.19
N ARG A 277 3.93 -13.92 2.80
CA ARG A 277 5.04 -14.02 3.75
C ARG A 277 5.24 -12.72 4.52
N ILE A 278 5.02 -11.57 3.87
CA ILE A 278 5.09 -10.25 4.52
C ILE A 278 4.07 -10.19 5.65
N ALA A 279 2.81 -10.55 5.36
CA ALA A 279 1.76 -10.58 6.36
C ALA A 279 2.00 -11.62 7.45
N ALA A 280 2.51 -12.79 7.09
CA ALA A 280 2.82 -13.84 8.05
C ALA A 280 3.93 -13.43 9.03
N LEU A 281 5.00 -12.77 8.55
CA LEU A 281 6.06 -12.24 9.40
C LEU A 281 5.52 -11.24 10.42
N GLN A 282 4.76 -10.25 9.95
CA GLN A 282 4.20 -9.20 10.81
C GLN A 282 3.17 -9.75 11.80
N ALA A 283 2.30 -10.67 11.37
CA ALA A 283 1.31 -11.28 12.25
C ALA A 283 1.93 -12.28 13.23
N LEU A 284 3.00 -13.00 12.84
CA LEU A 284 3.68 -13.94 13.73
C LEU A 284 4.33 -13.20 14.90
N ALA A 285 5.00 -12.07 14.65
CA ALA A 285 5.57 -11.25 15.71
C ALA A 285 4.53 -10.67 16.69
N VAL A 286 3.25 -10.60 16.28
CA VAL A 286 2.14 -10.22 17.17
C VAL A 286 1.64 -11.42 17.98
N ALA A 287 1.55 -12.61 17.36
CA ALA A 287 1.06 -13.82 18.02
C ALA A 287 2.10 -14.44 18.98
N ASP A 288 3.38 -14.40 18.60
CA ASP A 288 4.52 -14.99 19.31
C ASP A 288 5.79 -14.22 18.90
N LEU A 289 6.25 -13.32 19.77
CA LEU A 289 7.33 -12.39 19.46
C LEU A 289 8.66 -13.12 19.17
N ASP A 290 9.01 -14.15 19.95
CA ASP A 290 10.22 -14.92 19.75
C ASP A 290 10.20 -15.64 18.40
N ARG A 291 9.12 -16.37 18.08
CA ARG A 291 8.99 -17.03 16.77
C ARG A 291 8.95 -16.03 15.62
N GLY A 292 8.33 -14.88 15.82
CA GLY A 292 8.29 -13.80 14.84
C GLY A 292 9.68 -13.23 14.55
N GLY A 293 10.47 -12.99 15.60
CA GLY A 293 11.87 -12.57 15.51
C GLY A 293 12.73 -13.59 14.77
N GLU A 294 12.63 -14.87 15.13
CA GLU A 294 13.35 -15.97 14.45
C GLU A 294 12.96 -16.08 12.97
N ALA A 295 11.67 -16.04 12.64
CA ALA A 295 11.21 -16.12 11.27
C ALA A 295 11.67 -14.91 10.44
N ALA A 296 11.71 -13.72 11.04
CA ALA A 296 12.23 -12.53 10.41
C ALA A 296 13.75 -12.63 10.18
N PHE A 297 14.50 -13.06 11.18
CA PHE A 297 15.93 -13.30 11.05
C PHE A 297 16.24 -14.34 9.96
N GLU A 298 15.48 -15.43 9.90
CA GLU A 298 15.59 -16.45 8.86
C GLU A 298 15.31 -15.87 7.46
N ALA A 299 14.25 -15.07 7.34
CA ALA A 299 13.91 -14.40 6.09
C ALA A 299 15.05 -13.47 5.60
N VAL A 300 15.74 -12.79 6.50
CA VAL A 300 16.85 -11.91 6.11
C VAL A 300 18.08 -12.72 5.68
N THR A 301 18.46 -13.72 6.48
CA THR A 301 19.75 -14.41 6.35
C THR A 301 19.75 -15.57 5.35
N ARG A 302 18.61 -16.24 5.14
CA ARG A 302 18.56 -17.38 4.21
C ARG A 302 18.42 -16.93 2.76
N PRO A 303 19.08 -17.61 1.82
CA PRO A 303 18.85 -17.39 0.41
C PRO A 303 17.46 -17.89 0.02
N TRP A 304 16.75 -17.10 -0.79
CA TRP A 304 15.47 -17.52 -1.36
C TRP A 304 15.47 -17.51 -2.88
N LYS A 305 14.67 -18.42 -3.43
CA LYS A 305 14.41 -18.49 -4.87
C LYS A 305 13.29 -17.53 -5.24
N ASP A 306 13.65 -16.28 -5.55
CA ASP A 306 12.74 -15.35 -6.20
C ASP A 306 13.01 -15.34 -7.71
N ARG A 307 12.34 -16.24 -8.44
CA ARG A 307 12.52 -16.37 -9.89
C ARG A 307 12.13 -15.10 -10.66
N GLN A 308 11.27 -14.26 -10.07
CA GLN A 308 10.78 -13.04 -10.71
C GLN A 308 11.54 -11.79 -10.23
N GLY A 309 12.31 -11.90 -9.13
CA GLY A 309 12.97 -10.76 -8.48
C GLY A 309 11.99 -9.73 -7.91
N ILE A 310 10.71 -10.07 -7.75
CA ILE A 310 9.65 -9.14 -7.38
C ILE A 310 9.49 -9.02 -5.85
N TRP A 311 9.68 -10.11 -5.12
CA TRP A 311 9.26 -10.23 -3.72
C TRP A 311 10.41 -10.34 -2.74
N GLY A 312 11.58 -10.85 -3.15
CA GLY A 312 12.71 -11.11 -2.26
C GLY A 312 13.10 -9.86 -1.48
N GLY A 313 13.44 -8.76 -2.16
CA GLY A 313 13.78 -7.49 -1.50
C GLY A 313 12.67 -6.99 -0.57
N ARG A 314 11.41 -7.10 -0.99
CA ARG A 314 10.23 -6.68 -0.22
C ARG A 314 10.03 -7.50 1.07
N ILE A 315 10.19 -8.81 1.00
CA ILE A 315 10.10 -9.71 2.16
C ILE A 315 11.25 -9.43 3.13
N ARG A 316 12.48 -9.21 2.63
CA ARG A 316 13.64 -8.84 3.45
C ARG A 316 13.37 -7.56 4.23
N ARG A 317 12.84 -6.53 3.57
CA ARG A 317 12.46 -5.26 4.22
C ARG A 317 11.37 -5.43 5.26
N ALA A 318 10.35 -6.24 4.97
CA ALA A 318 9.33 -6.58 5.97
C ALA A 318 9.91 -7.30 7.19
N ALA A 319 10.85 -8.22 6.99
CA ALA A 319 11.53 -8.92 8.06
C ALA A 319 12.42 -7.98 8.89
N LEU A 320 13.20 -7.11 8.24
CA LEU A 320 13.97 -6.06 8.89
C LEU A 320 13.07 -5.12 9.70
N GLN A 321 11.90 -4.75 9.19
CA GLN A 321 10.91 -3.97 9.94
C GLN A 321 10.40 -4.70 11.19
N VAL A 322 10.16 -6.01 11.11
CA VAL A 322 9.76 -6.82 12.27
C VAL A 322 10.87 -6.84 13.33
N LEU A 323 12.14 -7.00 12.91
CA LEU A 323 13.28 -7.00 13.81
C LEU A 323 13.51 -5.62 14.46
N ALA A 324 13.44 -4.54 13.68
CA ALA A 324 13.65 -3.18 14.17
C ALA A 324 12.51 -2.67 15.06
N GLY A 325 11.28 -3.15 14.85
CA GLY A 325 10.10 -2.78 15.64
C GLY A 325 9.88 -3.75 16.80
N PRO A 326 8.94 -4.71 16.68
CA PRO A 326 8.68 -5.69 17.75
C PRO A 326 9.93 -6.40 18.26
N GLY A 327 10.82 -6.81 17.36
CA GLY A 327 12.05 -7.54 17.73
C GLY A 327 13.02 -6.74 18.59
N ALA A 328 12.99 -5.41 18.56
CA ALA A 328 13.79 -4.56 19.44
C ALA A 328 13.37 -4.69 20.91
N SER A 329 12.12 -5.13 21.18
CA SER A 329 11.63 -5.41 22.52
C SER A 329 12.04 -6.79 23.05
N LEU A 330 12.71 -7.64 22.26
CA LEU A 330 13.24 -8.91 22.75
C LEU A 330 14.37 -8.69 23.77
N PRO A 331 14.56 -9.64 24.71
CA PRO A 331 15.71 -9.60 25.61
C PRO A 331 17.03 -9.44 24.85
N ARG A 332 17.99 -8.68 25.40
CA ARG A 332 19.30 -8.43 24.76
C ARG A 332 19.97 -9.72 24.30
N ALA A 333 19.92 -10.79 25.10
CA ALA A 333 20.46 -12.09 24.73
C ALA A 333 19.89 -12.61 23.38
N ARG A 334 18.57 -12.54 23.20
CA ARG A 334 17.89 -12.95 21.97
C ARG A 334 18.23 -12.04 20.80
N ARG A 335 18.25 -10.72 21.01
CA ARG A 335 18.69 -9.76 19.98
C ARG A 335 20.14 -10.01 19.54
N GLY A 336 21.01 -10.35 20.48
CA GLY A 336 22.41 -10.70 20.25
C GLY A 336 22.62 -11.90 19.33
N GLU A 337 21.69 -12.85 19.33
CA GLU A 337 21.73 -13.99 18.39
C GLU A 337 21.54 -13.55 16.93
N PHE A 338 20.82 -12.46 16.69
CA PHE A 338 20.53 -11.97 15.34
C PHE A 338 21.64 -11.08 14.78
N ILE A 339 22.26 -10.23 15.61
CA ILE A 339 23.16 -9.16 15.16
C ILE A 339 24.29 -9.70 14.27
N GLY A 340 24.97 -10.79 14.67
CA GLY A 340 26.08 -11.36 13.90
C GLY A 340 25.65 -11.79 12.49
N GLY A 341 24.58 -12.57 12.37
CA GLY A 341 24.09 -13.03 11.07
C GLY A 341 23.53 -11.90 10.20
N LEU A 342 22.98 -10.85 10.82
CA LEU A 342 22.53 -9.66 10.10
C LEU A 342 23.71 -8.90 9.47
N ILE A 343 24.81 -8.72 10.21
CA ILE A 343 26.05 -8.10 9.70
C ILE A 343 26.61 -8.90 8.52
N GLU A 344 26.69 -10.23 8.65
CA GLU A 344 27.17 -11.12 7.58
C GLU A 344 26.29 -11.03 6.32
N SER A 345 24.96 -10.92 6.50
CA SER A 345 23.99 -10.85 5.41
C SER A 345 24.07 -9.57 4.58
N ALA A 346 24.74 -8.51 5.09
CA ALA A 346 24.86 -7.21 4.43
C ALA A 346 25.46 -7.29 3.02
N SER A 347 26.37 -8.23 2.79
CA SER A 347 27.02 -8.49 1.49
C SER A 347 26.06 -8.96 0.40
N THR A 348 24.87 -9.42 0.78
CA THR A 348 23.84 -9.94 -0.13
C THR A 348 22.72 -8.95 -0.41
N MET A 349 22.86 -7.71 0.07
CA MET A 349 21.84 -6.66 0.00
C MET A 349 22.40 -5.42 -0.67
N GLU A 350 21.54 -4.70 -1.37
CA GLU A 350 21.87 -3.46 -2.05
C GLU A 350 20.73 -2.45 -1.86
N GLY A 351 21.03 -1.16 -2.08
CA GLY A 351 20.06 -0.07 -2.12
C GLY A 351 19.17 0.01 -0.88
N ALA A 352 17.86 0.17 -1.09
CA ALA A 352 16.88 0.36 -0.03
C ALA A 352 16.85 -0.75 1.04
N THR A 353 17.12 -2.00 0.67
CA THR A 353 17.15 -3.11 1.63
C THR A 353 18.37 -3.05 2.52
N GLN A 354 19.53 -2.68 1.97
CA GLN A 354 20.77 -2.53 2.75
C GLN A 354 20.70 -1.30 3.68
N ALA A 355 20.14 -0.18 3.21
CA ALA A 355 19.92 0.99 4.04
C ALA A 355 19.07 0.65 5.28
N GLN A 356 18.00 -0.13 5.10
CA GLN A 356 17.15 -0.57 6.21
C GLN A 356 17.84 -1.53 7.17
N LEU A 357 18.79 -2.34 6.70
CA LEU A 357 19.59 -3.23 7.57
C LEU A 357 20.35 -2.42 8.62
N TRP A 358 20.95 -1.30 8.24
CA TRP A 358 21.69 -0.44 9.17
C TRP A 358 20.80 0.19 10.23
N SER A 359 19.63 0.70 9.83
CA SER A 359 18.64 1.19 10.80
C SER A 359 18.11 0.07 11.71
N THR A 360 18.05 -1.17 11.22
CA THR A 360 17.64 -2.33 12.02
C THR A 360 18.69 -2.70 13.05
N LEU A 361 19.98 -2.69 12.68
CA LEU A 361 21.06 -2.91 13.63
C LEU A 361 21.05 -1.84 14.73
N ALA A 362 20.93 -0.56 14.36
CA ALA A 362 20.81 0.54 15.32
C ALA A 362 19.68 0.34 16.32
N ALA A 363 18.48 -0.04 15.83
CA ALA A 363 17.33 -0.34 16.69
C ALA A 363 17.57 -1.55 17.61
N LEU A 364 18.18 -2.62 17.10
CA LEU A 364 18.45 -3.83 17.89
C LEU A 364 19.54 -3.60 18.95
N THR A 365 20.51 -2.74 18.69
CA THR A 365 21.61 -2.45 19.62
C THR A 365 21.34 -1.26 20.54
N GLU A 366 20.30 -0.45 20.25
CA GLU A 366 20.06 0.86 20.86
C GLU A 366 21.29 1.77 20.68
N GLN A 367 21.91 1.74 19.50
CA GLN A 367 23.10 2.52 19.18
C GLN A 367 22.92 3.30 17.89
N ASP A 368 23.08 4.61 17.99
CA ASP A 368 23.08 5.51 16.85
C ASP A 368 24.52 5.94 16.51
N GLY A 369 24.72 6.43 15.29
CA GLY A 369 26.01 7.02 14.87
C GLY A 369 27.08 6.02 14.40
N ILE A 370 26.81 4.72 14.41
CA ILE A 370 27.69 3.75 13.75
C ILE A 370 27.57 3.93 12.24
N SER A 371 28.71 4.07 11.56
CA SER A 371 28.79 4.17 10.11
C SER A 371 27.99 3.05 9.41
N SER A 372 27.32 3.40 8.31
CA SER A 372 26.48 2.50 7.50
C SER A 372 27.30 1.51 6.65
N THR A 373 28.27 0.82 7.27
CA THR A 373 29.17 -0.14 6.63
C THR A 373 29.30 -1.42 7.45
N ALA A 374 29.40 -2.56 6.78
CA ALA A 374 29.52 -3.86 7.43
C ALA A 374 30.76 -3.95 8.33
N SER A 375 31.89 -3.34 7.93
CA SER A 375 33.13 -3.34 8.70
C SER A 375 33.01 -2.59 10.02
N SER A 376 32.31 -1.45 10.03
CA SER A 376 32.09 -0.65 11.24
C SER A 376 31.21 -1.40 12.24
N TRP A 377 30.12 -1.99 11.75
CA TRP A 377 29.25 -2.83 12.57
C TRP A 377 29.94 -4.11 13.09
N ASP A 378 30.70 -4.80 12.24
CA ASP A 378 31.46 -6.00 12.63
C ASP A 378 32.51 -5.68 13.70
N SER A 379 33.26 -4.59 13.53
CA SER A 379 34.26 -4.12 14.51
C SER A 379 33.61 -3.77 15.84
N TRP A 380 32.51 -3.00 15.79
CA TRP A 380 31.76 -2.64 16.99
C TRP A 380 31.24 -3.89 17.71
N TRP A 381 30.59 -4.81 16.99
CA TRP A 381 30.00 -6.00 17.60
C TRP A 381 31.06 -6.90 18.22
N LYS A 382 32.18 -7.17 17.53
CA LYS A 382 33.30 -7.97 18.08
C LYS A 382 33.88 -7.37 19.35
N SER A 383 33.99 -6.04 19.43
CA SER A 383 34.56 -5.36 20.60
C SER A 383 33.60 -5.25 21.79
N ARG A 384 32.29 -5.13 21.54
CA ARG A 384 31.30 -4.79 22.58
C ARG A 384 30.36 -5.93 22.95
N LYS A 385 30.32 -7.04 22.18
CA LYS A 385 29.34 -8.13 22.37
C LYS A 385 29.24 -8.62 23.81
N GLN A 386 30.37 -8.97 24.44
CA GLN A 386 30.35 -9.54 25.79
C GLN A 386 29.80 -8.52 26.80
N SER A 387 30.36 -7.31 26.83
CA SER A 387 29.90 -6.24 27.72
C SER A 387 28.44 -5.87 27.48
N TRP A 388 27.97 -5.88 26.23
CA TRP A 388 26.60 -5.53 25.86
C TRP A 388 25.59 -6.61 26.29
N LEU A 389 25.99 -7.88 26.25
CA LEU A 389 25.19 -9.01 26.73
C LEU A 389 25.12 -9.08 28.26
N GLU A 390 26.21 -8.73 28.95
CA GLU A 390 26.33 -8.79 30.41
C GLU A 390 25.66 -7.61 31.14
N GLU A 391 25.47 -6.48 30.45
CA GLU A 391 24.79 -5.32 30.99
C GLU A 391 23.29 -5.60 31.18
N SER A 392 22.97 -6.17 32.35
CA SER A 392 21.63 -6.54 32.82
C SER A 392 21.05 -5.42 33.70
N THR A 393 20.03 -4.72 33.19
CA THR A 393 19.03 -3.90 33.91
C THR A 393 19.46 -3.32 35.26
N ALA A 394 20.25 -2.25 35.24
CA ALA A 394 20.15 -1.19 36.23
C ALA A 394 19.76 0.08 35.45
N ALA A 395 18.62 0.67 35.79
CA ALA A 395 18.30 2.00 35.31
C ALA A 395 19.42 2.95 35.77
N ALA A 396 20.19 3.47 34.83
CA ALA A 396 21.21 4.47 35.05
C ALA A 396 21.01 5.61 34.04
N PRO A 397 21.35 6.84 34.43
CA PRO A 397 20.64 8.05 34.02
C PRO A 397 20.90 8.44 32.57
N VAL A 398 19.93 9.19 32.05
CA VAL A 398 19.97 9.93 30.79
C VAL A 398 21.32 10.68 30.68
N PRO A 399 22.12 10.49 29.62
CA PRO A 399 23.25 11.35 29.36
C PRO A 399 22.73 12.74 28.98
N GLU A 400 23.24 13.78 29.65
CA GLU A 400 23.13 15.15 29.13
C GLU A 400 23.69 15.19 27.71
N VAL A 401 22.84 15.59 26.77
CA VAL A 401 23.25 15.86 25.40
C VAL A 401 23.94 17.22 25.39
N ASP A 402 25.25 17.21 25.15
CA ASP A 402 26.03 18.39 24.84
C ASP A 402 25.55 18.96 23.48
N PRO A 403 25.14 20.24 23.35
CA PRO A 403 24.45 20.73 22.16
C PRO A 403 25.34 20.92 20.92
N ASP A 404 26.65 20.68 21.02
CA ASP A 404 27.63 21.09 20.00
C ASP A 404 28.18 19.97 19.10
N THR A 405 27.47 18.85 18.96
CA THR A 405 27.79 17.82 17.94
C THR A 405 26.68 17.62 16.90
N ALA A 406 26.14 18.72 16.38
CA ALA A 406 25.52 18.73 15.05
C ALA A 406 26.62 18.90 13.98
N GLY A 407 27.47 17.88 13.85
CA GLY A 407 28.48 17.80 12.80
C GLY A 407 27.83 17.33 11.49
N GLU A 408 27.84 18.22 10.51
CA GLU A 408 27.46 18.02 9.11
C GLU A 408 27.80 16.61 8.60
N ALA A 409 26.77 15.84 8.23
CA ALA A 409 26.95 14.66 7.40
C ALA A 409 27.31 15.13 5.98
N SER A 410 28.60 15.42 5.79
CA SER A 410 29.18 15.78 4.51
C SER A 410 28.93 14.67 3.49
N ALA A 411 28.25 15.05 2.42
CA ALA A 411 28.19 14.30 1.19
C ALA A 411 29.55 14.44 0.47
N ASP A 412 30.47 13.53 0.74
CA ASP A 412 31.48 13.05 -0.22
C ASP A 412 32.43 12.07 0.50
N ASP A 413 32.30 10.78 0.15
CA ASP A 413 33.43 9.85 -0.04
C ASP A 413 32.88 8.45 -0.38
N ASP A 414 32.58 8.22 -1.66
CA ASP A 414 32.70 6.89 -2.24
C ASP A 414 34.00 6.85 -3.07
N PRO A 415 35.06 6.19 -2.62
CA PRO A 415 36.33 6.10 -3.35
C PRO A 415 36.27 5.11 -4.53
N ARG A 416 35.07 4.73 -5.00
CA ARG A 416 34.87 3.97 -6.23
C ARG A 416 34.02 4.82 -7.16
N GLY A 417 34.62 5.27 -8.27
CA GLY A 417 34.01 6.14 -9.28
C GLY A 417 32.80 5.56 -10.04
N THR A 418 31.77 5.12 -9.34
CA THR A 418 30.44 4.86 -9.88
C THR A 418 29.64 6.15 -9.83
N SER A 419 29.47 6.81 -10.98
CA SER A 419 28.60 7.99 -11.08
C SER A 419 27.17 7.63 -10.68
N VAL A 420 26.74 8.00 -9.48
CA VAL A 420 25.37 7.80 -9.02
C VAL A 420 24.44 8.71 -9.82
N VAL A 421 23.46 8.12 -10.53
CA VAL A 421 22.47 8.89 -11.29
C VAL A 421 21.65 9.73 -10.30
N ARG A 422 21.53 11.03 -10.55
CA ARG A 422 20.73 11.94 -9.71
C ARG A 422 19.46 12.34 -10.44
N TYR A 423 18.33 12.37 -9.74
CA TYR A 423 17.06 12.97 -10.20
C TYR A 423 16.84 14.25 -9.40
N HIS A 424 16.94 15.42 -10.05
CA HIS A 424 16.84 16.71 -9.39
C HIS A 424 17.85 16.88 -8.24
N GLY A 425 19.07 16.38 -8.45
CA GLY A 425 20.14 16.39 -7.44
C GLY A 425 20.05 15.26 -6.40
N VAL A 426 18.94 14.54 -6.34
CA VAL A 426 18.72 13.41 -5.41
C VAL A 426 19.37 12.14 -5.96
N PRO A 427 20.31 11.51 -5.25
CA PRO A 427 20.93 10.26 -5.71
C PRO A 427 19.89 9.13 -5.80
N LEU A 428 19.90 8.40 -6.91
CA LEU A 428 19.10 7.19 -7.10
C LEU A 428 19.94 5.99 -6.70
N ASP A 429 19.61 5.42 -5.54
CA ASP A 429 20.26 4.24 -4.95
C ASP A 429 19.53 2.92 -5.27
N SER A 430 18.49 2.97 -6.10
CA SER A 430 17.63 1.84 -6.46
C SER A 430 17.61 1.56 -7.97
N LYS A 431 17.44 0.29 -8.32
CA LYS A 431 17.14 -0.18 -9.69
C LYS A 431 15.65 -0.50 -9.89
N ARG A 432 14.78 -0.20 -8.93
CA ARG A 432 13.37 -0.65 -8.87
C ARG A 432 12.45 0.52 -8.52
N ILE A 433 12.26 1.40 -9.48
CA ILE A 433 11.76 2.75 -9.25
C ILE A 433 10.40 2.97 -9.92
N VAL A 434 9.46 3.58 -9.19
CA VAL A 434 8.27 4.22 -9.75
C VAL A 434 8.42 5.73 -9.63
N PHE A 435 8.41 6.43 -10.77
CA PHE A 435 8.32 7.88 -10.79
C PHE A 435 6.84 8.28 -10.78
N LEU A 436 6.39 8.97 -9.73
CA LEU A 436 5.10 9.64 -9.68
C LEU A 436 5.31 11.10 -10.08
N SER A 437 4.81 11.48 -11.26
CA SER A 437 5.04 12.80 -11.82
C SER A 437 3.72 13.59 -11.91
N ASP A 438 3.66 14.69 -11.18
CA ASP A 438 2.51 15.60 -11.21
C ASP A 438 2.34 16.25 -12.60
N VAL A 439 1.09 16.30 -13.07
CA VAL A 439 0.62 17.02 -14.26
C VAL A 439 -0.60 17.88 -13.97
N SER A 440 -0.83 18.20 -12.70
CA SER A 440 -1.92 19.07 -12.27
C SER A 440 -1.69 20.52 -12.72
N GLY A 441 -2.71 21.35 -12.49
CA GLY A 441 -2.83 22.69 -13.05
C GLY A 441 -1.65 23.59 -12.70
N GLY A 442 -1.11 23.55 -11.49
CA GLY A 442 0.01 24.43 -11.14
C GLY A 442 1.35 23.97 -11.73
N MET A 443 1.44 22.77 -12.32
CA MET A 443 2.56 22.38 -13.18
C MET A 443 2.64 23.19 -14.50
N SER A 444 1.58 23.93 -14.84
CA SER A 444 1.60 24.88 -15.97
C SER A 444 2.28 26.21 -15.65
N ARG A 445 2.51 26.51 -14.36
CA ARG A 445 3.24 27.73 -13.93
C ARG A 445 4.71 27.62 -14.32
N ASP A 446 5.37 28.76 -14.44
CA ASP A 446 6.82 28.82 -14.45
C ASP A 446 7.41 28.33 -13.10
N VAL A 447 8.73 28.13 -13.06
CA VAL A 447 9.43 27.69 -11.83
C VAL A 447 9.17 28.66 -10.66
N ASP A 448 9.13 29.96 -10.94
CA ASP A 448 8.93 31.03 -9.94
C ASP A 448 7.48 31.18 -9.47
N GLY A 449 6.52 30.51 -10.13
CA GLY A 449 5.11 30.43 -9.75
C GLY A 449 4.16 31.38 -10.50
N ASN A 450 4.61 32.06 -11.56
CA ASN A 450 3.77 32.91 -12.40
C ASN A 450 3.17 32.14 -13.58
N PHE A 451 2.03 32.63 -14.07
CA PHE A 451 1.34 32.07 -15.26
C PHE A 451 1.64 32.86 -16.55
N ASP A 452 2.01 34.14 -16.43
CA ASP A 452 2.04 35.11 -17.54
C ASP A 452 3.45 35.58 -17.91
N VAL A 453 4.49 34.87 -17.45
CA VAL A 453 5.90 35.20 -17.73
C VAL A 453 6.50 34.14 -18.66
N ASP A 454 7.33 34.57 -19.62
CA ASP A 454 8.12 33.70 -20.51
C ASP A 454 9.25 32.98 -19.74
N GLY A 455 8.86 32.09 -18.82
CA GLY A 455 9.74 31.23 -18.05
C GLY A 455 9.55 29.75 -18.38
N ALA A 456 10.55 28.93 -18.07
CA ALA A 456 10.42 27.47 -18.21
C ALA A 456 9.30 26.95 -17.31
N ARG A 457 8.29 26.30 -17.89
CA ARG A 457 7.18 25.73 -17.12
C ARG A 457 7.67 24.55 -16.29
N ARG A 458 7.13 24.39 -15.08
CA ARG A 458 7.46 23.29 -14.16
C ARG A 458 7.31 21.92 -14.82
N ILE A 459 6.25 21.71 -15.60
CA ILE A 459 6.02 20.46 -16.33
C ILE A 459 7.12 20.20 -17.37
N ASP A 460 7.62 21.22 -18.05
CA ASP A 460 8.64 21.05 -19.08
C ASP A 460 10.00 20.72 -18.46
N VAL A 461 10.35 21.35 -17.33
CA VAL A 461 11.60 21.02 -16.63
C VAL A 461 11.54 19.63 -15.99
N ALA A 462 10.43 19.28 -15.34
CA ALA A 462 10.22 17.94 -14.79
C ALA A 462 10.30 16.86 -15.89
N ARG A 463 9.70 17.11 -17.05
CA ARG A 463 9.76 16.21 -18.21
C ARG A 463 11.20 16.05 -18.72
N ALA A 464 11.92 17.16 -18.90
CA ALA A 464 13.29 17.14 -19.40
C ALA A 464 14.22 16.37 -18.45
N GLU A 465 14.09 16.61 -17.15
CA GLU A 465 14.88 15.93 -16.12
C GLU A 465 14.57 14.43 -16.06
N LEU A 466 13.28 14.06 -16.12
CA LEU A 466 12.89 12.65 -16.13
C LEU A 466 13.46 11.93 -17.36
N LEU A 467 13.39 12.54 -18.55
CA LEU A 467 14.00 11.97 -19.76
C LEU A 467 15.53 11.83 -19.62
N ARG A 468 16.20 12.82 -19.03
CA ARG A 468 17.64 12.77 -18.77
C ARG A 468 18.01 11.61 -17.85
N VAL A 469 17.28 11.45 -16.75
CA VAL A 469 17.48 10.36 -15.77
C VAL A 469 17.25 8.99 -16.41
N LEU A 470 16.17 8.83 -17.17
CA LEU A 470 15.92 7.58 -17.92
C LEU A 470 17.04 7.29 -18.93
N GLY A 471 17.69 8.32 -19.48
CA GLY A 471 18.86 8.15 -20.34
C GLY A 471 20.05 7.52 -19.63
N GLN A 472 20.27 7.88 -18.35
CA GLN A 472 21.43 7.50 -17.54
C GLN A 472 21.23 6.22 -16.71
N LEU A 473 19.99 5.87 -16.37
CA LEU A 473 19.70 4.64 -15.63
C LEU A 473 20.14 3.39 -16.41
N PRO A 474 20.64 2.35 -15.71
CA PRO A 474 21.12 1.14 -16.35
C PRO A 474 19.96 0.38 -17.01
N ARG A 475 20.26 -0.38 -18.07
CA ARG A 475 19.22 -1.03 -18.91
C ARG A 475 18.41 -2.09 -18.16
N ASP A 476 18.98 -2.67 -17.11
CA ASP A 476 18.33 -3.66 -16.23
C ASP A 476 17.47 -3.00 -15.14
N ALA A 477 17.49 -1.67 -14.99
CA ALA A 477 16.63 -0.97 -14.05
C ALA A 477 15.16 -1.22 -14.38
N MET A 478 14.40 -1.64 -13.39
CA MET A 478 12.96 -1.87 -13.44
C MET A 478 12.26 -0.54 -13.15
N VAL A 479 11.64 0.05 -14.17
CA VAL A 479 11.08 1.41 -14.10
C VAL A 479 9.61 1.43 -14.51
N GLN A 480 8.85 2.30 -13.85
CA GLN A 480 7.53 2.76 -14.26
C GLN A 480 7.44 4.28 -14.07
N VAL A 481 6.66 4.93 -14.92
CA VAL A 481 6.24 6.32 -14.74
C VAL A 481 4.72 6.36 -14.62
N VAL A 482 4.20 7.05 -13.61
CA VAL A 482 2.77 7.32 -13.49
C VAL A 482 2.60 8.82 -13.41
N HIS A 483 1.97 9.37 -14.44
CA HIS A 483 1.54 10.76 -14.42
C HIS A 483 0.27 10.88 -13.60
N PHE A 484 0.11 11.98 -12.87
CA PHE A 484 -1.13 12.19 -12.13
C PHE A 484 -1.58 13.65 -12.13
N ALA A 485 -2.89 13.83 -12.30
CA ALA A 485 -3.60 15.02 -11.87
C ALA A 485 -4.79 14.49 -11.05
N SER A 486 -6.02 14.67 -11.52
CA SER A 486 -7.19 14.16 -10.78
C SER A 486 -7.35 12.66 -10.90
N ARG A 487 -6.74 12.10 -11.96
CA ARG A 487 -6.65 10.66 -12.24
C ARG A 487 -5.19 10.24 -12.38
N SER A 488 -4.90 8.98 -12.06
CA SER A 488 -3.61 8.34 -12.30
C SER A 488 -3.52 7.76 -13.72
N LEU A 489 -2.45 8.09 -14.44
CA LEU A 489 -2.17 7.67 -15.82
C LEU A 489 -0.81 6.95 -15.88
N PRO A 490 -0.78 5.62 -15.75
CA PRO A 490 0.46 4.86 -15.85
C PRO A 490 0.96 4.81 -17.31
N ALA A 491 2.24 5.10 -17.53
CA ALA A 491 2.87 5.06 -18.85
C ALA A 491 3.03 3.63 -19.38
N LEU A 492 3.24 2.66 -18.48
CA LEU A 492 3.29 1.24 -18.78
C LEU A 492 2.18 0.48 -18.06
N PRO A 493 1.83 -0.75 -18.48
CA PRO A 493 0.92 -1.60 -17.70
C PRO A 493 1.45 -1.94 -16.29
N ARG A 494 2.78 -2.02 -16.14
CA ARG A 494 3.53 -2.39 -14.93
C ARG A 494 4.97 -1.90 -15.01
N VAL A 495 5.70 -1.99 -13.91
CA VAL A 495 7.16 -1.88 -13.88
C VAL A 495 7.83 -2.89 -14.83
N GLN A 496 8.75 -2.42 -15.66
CA GLN A 496 9.45 -3.23 -16.67
C GLN A 496 10.94 -2.83 -16.77
N PRO A 497 11.82 -3.72 -17.26
CA PRO A 497 13.21 -3.35 -17.52
C PRO A 497 13.31 -2.19 -18.51
N LEU A 498 14.08 -1.17 -18.17
CA LEU A 498 14.23 0.05 -18.94
C LEU A 498 14.74 -0.23 -20.35
N GLY A 499 15.62 -1.22 -20.52
CA GLY A 499 16.16 -1.62 -21.81
C GLY A 499 15.09 -2.06 -22.82
N VAL A 500 13.91 -2.52 -22.38
CA VAL A 500 12.79 -2.90 -23.26
C VAL A 500 11.70 -1.83 -23.33
N SER A 501 11.49 -1.07 -22.25
CA SER A 501 10.38 -0.10 -22.15
C SER A 501 10.76 1.34 -22.49
N ARG A 502 12.06 1.66 -22.64
CA ARG A 502 12.57 3.03 -22.82
C ARG A 502 11.83 3.83 -23.90
N LYS A 503 11.64 3.27 -25.10
CA LYS A 503 10.98 3.98 -26.20
C LYS A 503 9.54 4.37 -25.88
N GLU A 504 8.79 3.46 -25.25
CA GLU A 504 7.39 3.73 -24.88
C GLU A 504 7.31 4.73 -23.72
N LEU A 505 8.18 4.59 -22.71
CA LEU A 505 8.29 5.57 -21.62
C LEU A 505 8.60 6.97 -22.17
N GLU A 506 9.64 7.11 -22.99
CA GLU A 506 10.01 8.40 -23.57
C GLU A 506 8.87 9.00 -24.40
N LYS A 507 8.16 8.18 -25.18
CA LYS A 507 7.00 8.62 -25.95
C LYS A 507 5.89 9.17 -25.05
N GLN A 508 5.51 8.43 -24.01
CA GLN A 508 4.45 8.83 -23.07
C GLN A 508 4.85 10.09 -22.29
N ILE A 509 6.10 10.18 -21.83
CA ILE A 509 6.63 11.36 -21.12
C ILE A 509 6.66 12.58 -22.04
N ARG A 510 7.06 12.44 -23.30
CA ARG A 510 7.03 13.54 -24.28
C ARG A 510 5.61 14.01 -24.60
N ALA A 511 4.64 13.10 -24.60
CA ALA A 511 3.23 13.41 -24.82
C ALA A 511 2.53 13.98 -23.57
N GLN A 512 3.18 13.98 -22.41
CA GLN A 512 2.64 14.46 -21.14
C GLN A 512 2.23 15.93 -21.24
N GLN A 513 0.99 16.25 -20.85
CA GLN A 513 0.49 17.63 -20.77
C GLN A 513 -0.41 17.78 -19.55
N VAL A 514 -0.65 19.01 -19.11
CA VAL A 514 -1.66 19.30 -18.10
C VAL A 514 -3.05 18.96 -18.68
N PRO A 515 -3.85 18.09 -18.04
CA PRO A 515 -5.14 17.71 -18.57
C PRO A 515 -6.10 18.90 -18.70
N THR A 516 -6.80 18.98 -19.83
CA THR A 516 -7.85 19.98 -20.06
C THR A 516 -9.20 19.45 -19.64
N GLY A 517 -10.07 20.31 -19.09
CA GLY A 517 -11.43 19.96 -18.71
C GLY A 517 -11.72 20.25 -17.23
N ARG A 518 -13.01 20.40 -16.91
CA ARG A 518 -13.45 20.78 -15.56
C ARG A 518 -13.06 19.69 -14.56
N GLY A 519 -12.25 20.07 -13.57
CA GLY A 519 -11.80 19.16 -12.52
C GLY A 519 -10.78 18.10 -12.98
N ALA A 520 -10.24 18.19 -14.19
CA ALA A 520 -9.26 17.22 -14.70
C ALA A 520 -7.81 17.51 -14.23
N ALA A 521 -7.52 18.78 -13.96
CA ALA A 521 -6.18 19.29 -13.62
C ALA A 521 -5.95 19.50 -12.11
N ARG A 522 -6.73 18.88 -11.21
CA ARG A 522 -6.51 19.02 -9.76
C ARG A 522 -5.60 17.91 -9.25
N GLY A 523 -4.73 18.18 -8.29
CA GLY A 523 -3.79 17.18 -7.76
C GLY A 523 -4.47 16.14 -6.86
N ASN A 524 -4.49 14.86 -7.27
CA ASN A 524 -4.89 13.73 -6.44
C ASN A 524 -3.68 12.87 -6.10
N LEU A 525 -3.36 12.74 -4.81
CA LEU A 525 -2.23 11.92 -4.35
C LEU A 525 -2.66 10.53 -3.86
N HIS A 526 -3.91 10.35 -3.45
CA HIS A 526 -4.38 9.08 -2.87
C HIS A 526 -4.23 7.90 -3.84
N GLY A 527 -4.80 8.02 -5.04
CA GLY A 527 -4.80 6.95 -6.03
C GLY A 527 -3.40 6.60 -6.57
N PRO A 528 -2.62 7.60 -7.03
CA PRO A 528 -1.25 7.39 -7.50
C PRO A 528 -0.32 6.78 -6.45
N LEU A 529 -0.36 7.27 -5.20
CA LEU A 529 0.50 6.73 -4.13
C LEU A 529 0.14 5.28 -3.80
N ARG A 530 -1.15 4.97 -3.65
CA ARG A 530 -1.58 3.58 -3.42
C ARG A 530 -1.09 2.66 -4.53
N ARG A 531 -1.18 3.09 -5.78
CA ARG A 531 -0.69 2.33 -6.94
C ARG A 531 0.82 2.12 -6.85
N ALA A 532 1.60 3.19 -6.65
CA ALA A 532 3.06 3.11 -6.66
C ALA A 532 3.63 2.27 -5.51
N VAL A 533 3.11 2.46 -4.29
CA VAL A 533 3.56 1.74 -3.10
C VAL A 533 3.29 0.24 -3.22
N LEU A 534 2.15 -0.14 -3.81
CA LEU A 534 1.76 -1.53 -3.96
C LEU A 534 2.25 -2.19 -5.26
N GLU A 535 2.81 -1.42 -6.20
CA GLU A 535 3.34 -1.91 -7.48
C GLU A 535 4.41 -3.00 -7.22
N PRO A 536 4.20 -4.24 -7.66
CA PRO A 536 5.14 -5.32 -7.37
C PRO A 536 6.49 -5.10 -8.05
N GLY A 537 7.56 -5.41 -7.32
CA GLY A 537 8.92 -5.27 -7.82
C GLY A 537 9.48 -3.86 -7.71
N THR A 538 8.72 -2.93 -7.10
CA THR A 538 9.16 -1.59 -6.69
C THR A 538 9.66 -1.61 -5.25
N ASP A 539 10.73 -0.87 -4.99
CA ASP A 539 11.20 -0.54 -3.65
C ASP A 539 11.42 0.96 -3.40
N THR A 540 11.43 1.78 -4.46
CA THR A 540 11.55 3.23 -4.36
C THR A 540 10.48 3.92 -5.20
N VAL A 541 9.81 4.90 -4.60
CA VAL A 541 8.87 5.83 -5.25
C VAL A 541 9.49 7.21 -5.22
N MET A 542 9.63 7.83 -6.39
CA MET A 542 10.05 9.23 -6.53
C MET A 542 8.80 10.07 -6.82
N LEU A 543 8.25 10.73 -5.80
CA LEU A 543 7.10 11.61 -5.93
C LEU A 543 7.57 13.03 -6.25
N LEU A 544 7.30 13.50 -7.46
CA LEU A 544 7.46 14.90 -7.84
C LEU A 544 6.09 15.58 -7.83
N THR A 545 5.91 16.59 -6.99
CA THR A 545 4.62 17.28 -6.76
C THR A 545 4.83 18.76 -6.44
N GLU A 546 3.84 19.59 -6.75
CA GLU A 546 3.84 21.01 -6.34
C GLU A 546 3.16 21.26 -4.98
N GLY A 547 2.55 20.24 -4.36
CA GLY A 547 1.88 20.44 -3.09
C GLY A 547 0.97 19.31 -2.59
N ALA A 548 0.10 19.72 -1.65
CA ALA A 548 -0.93 18.90 -1.05
C ALA A 548 -2.05 18.57 -2.04
N PRO A 549 -2.82 17.49 -1.83
CA PRO A 549 -3.88 17.11 -2.74
C PRO A 549 -5.04 18.13 -2.71
N THR A 550 -5.61 18.40 -3.87
CA THR A 550 -6.79 19.26 -4.09
C THR A 550 -7.97 18.50 -4.69
N GLU A 551 -7.80 17.21 -4.94
CA GLU A 551 -8.81 16.29 -5.46
C GLU A 551 -8.53 14.87 -5.00
N GLY A 552 -9.49 13.98 -5.18
CA GLY A 552 -9.31 12.55 -4.99
C GLY A 552 -10.16 12.00 -3.85
N LYS A 553 -9.92 10.71 -3.56
CA LYS A 553 -10.65 9.99 -2.51
C LYS A 553 -10.41 10.58 -1.11
N ILE A 554 -9.18 11.01 -0.85
CA ILE A 554 -8.72 11.60 0.41
C ILE A 554 -7.86 12.82 0.06
N GLN A 555 -8.22 13.97 0.61
CA GLN A 555 -7.50 15.24 0.51
C GLN A 555 -6.86 15.65 1.84
N SER A 556 -7.42 15.24 2.99
CA SER A 556 -6.81 15.47 4.30
C SER A 556 -5.40 14.86 4.35
N GLY A 557 -4.41 15.71 4.64
CA GLY A 557 -3.00 15.32 4.65
C GLY A 557 -2.71 14.23 5.69
N ASP A 558 -3.23 14.37 6.90
CA ASP A 558 -3.04 13.39 7.98
C ASP A 558 -3.74 12.08 7.70
N ARG A 559 -4.97 12.14 7.14
CA ARG A 559 -5.70 10.96 6.71
C ARG A 559 -4.97 10.24 5.59
N LEU A 560 -4.44 10.96 4.60
CA LEU A 560 -3.66 10.38 3.51
C LEU A 560 -2.35 9.75 4.01
N ARG A 561 -1.62 10.41 4.90
CA ARG A 561 -0.42 9.86 5.55
C ARG A 561 -0.69 8.58 6.31
N TRP A 562 -1.81 8.52 7.04
CA TRP A 562 -2.27 7.28 7.68
C TRP A 562 -2.51 6.15 6.65
N HIS A 563 -3.13 6.46 5.51
CA HIS A 563 -3.32 5.51 4.41
C HIS A 563 -1.99 5.06 3.78
N ILE A 564 -1.02 5.96 3.62
CA ILE A 564 0.33 5.62 3.10
C ILE A 564 1.00 4.61 4.01
N ARG A 565 1.03 4.84 5.32
CA ARG A 565 1.59 3.87 6.29
C ARG A 565 0.89 2.52 6.20
N ARG A 566 -0.44 2.53 6.09
CA ARG A 566 -1.25 1.32 5.94
C ARG A 566 -0.87 0.52 4.68
N TRP A 567 -0.75 1.16 3.52
CA TRP A 567 -0.34 0.48 2.29
C TRP A 567 1.12 0.05 2.35
N ASN A 568 1.99 0.88 2.92
CA ASN A 568 3.41 0.62 2.96
C ASN A 568 3.80 -0.50 3.94
N ARG A 569 2.94 -0.81 4.92
CA ARG A 569 2.99 -2.06 5.69
C ARG A 569 3.16 -3.27 4.76
N TRP A 570 2.50 -3.26 3.62
CA TRP A 570 2.57 -4.32 2.61
C TRP A 570 3.56 -4.01 1.48
N GLY A 571 3.63 -2.76 1.05
CA GLY A 571 4.44 -2.31 -0.09
C GLY A 571 5.95 -2.29 0.19
N GLN A 572 6.35 -1.98 1.43
CA GLN A 572 7.74 -1.82 1.86
C GLN A 572 8.57 -1.01 0.83
N ALA A 573 8.02 0.12 0.38
CA ALA A 573 8.66 1.03 -0.55
C ALA A 573 9.09 2.31 0.18
N ARG A 574 10.25 2.85 -0.18
CA ARG A 574 10.69 4.18 0.21
C ARG A 574 10.02 5.22 -0.67
N ILE A 575 9.55 6.32 -0.09
CA ILE A 575 8.94 7.41 -0.86
C ILE A 575 9.81 8.66 -0.69
N HIS A 576 10.58 9.00 -1.71
CA HIS A 576 11.25 10.30 -1.78
C HIS A 576 10.27 11.32 -2.36
N VAL A 577 10.23 12.50 -1.76
CA VAL A 577 9.35 13.58 -2.19
C VAL A 577 10.20 14.73 -2.70
N LEU A 578 9.90 15.17 -3.92
CA LEU A 578 10.56 16.24 -4.64
C LEU A 578 9.52 17.34 -4.83
N SER A 579 9.65 18.42 -4.05
CA SER A 579 8.76 19.56 -4.19
C SER A 579 9.21 20.47 -5.33
N VAL A 580 8.25 20.88 -6.15
CA VAL A 580 8.46 21.89 -7.19
C VAL A 580 7.79 23.20 -6.81
N GLY A 581 8.58 24.27 -6.77
CA GLY A 581 8.16 25.62 -6.38
C GLY A 581 8.19 25.88 -4.88
N ARG A 582 7.88 27.13 -4.49
CA ARG A 582 7.93 27.60 -3.09
C ARG A 582 6.83 27.00 -2.24
N ILE A 583 7.10 25.87 -1.59
CA ILE A 583 6.18 25.23 -0.64
C ILE A 583 6.54 25.63 0.80
N ARG A 584 5.55 26.12 1.55
CA ARG A 584 5.70 26.55 2.96
C ARG A 584 4.56 26.02 3.83
N GLY A 585 4.75 26.11 5.15
CA GLY A 585 3.72 25.81 6.15
C GLY A 585 3.20 24.38 6.09
N ALA A 586 1.89 24.22 6.24
CA ALA A 586 1.23 22.91 6.33
C ALA A 586 1.50 22.00 5.12
N ASN A 587 1.62 22.56 3.91
CA ASN A 587 1.93 21.77 2.70
C ASN A 587 3.33 21.16 2.76
N ARG A 588 4.33 21.92 3.25
CA ARG A 588 5.69 21.42 3.42
C ARG A 588 5.73 20.33 4.47
N ALA A 589 5.14 20.59 5.65
CA ALA A 589 5.07 19.62 6.74
C ALA A 589 4.36 18.32 6.32
N PHE A 590 3.31 18.42 5.50
CA PHE A 590 2.64 17.27 4.91
C PHE A 590 3.59 16.45 4.01
N LEU A 591 4.30 17.10 3.07
CA LEU A 591 5.21 16.42 2.15
C LEU A 591 6.43 15.80 2.84
N GLU A 592 7.00 16.50 3.83
CA GLU A 592 8.04 15.96 4.73
C GLU A 592 7.52 14.73 5.47
N GLY A 593 6.29 14.81 6.00
CA GLY A 593 5.61 13.70 6.66
C GLY A 593 5.38 12.49 5.73
N VAL A 594 5.02 12.72 4.46
CA VAL A 594 4.86 11.65 3.46
C VAL A 594 6.18 10.91 3.23
N ALA A 595 7.29 11.64 3.11
CA ALA A 595 8.61 11.03 2.93
C ALA A 595 9.03 10.24 4.18
N ALA A 596 8.93 10.86 5.35
CA ALA A 596 9.31 10.28 6.63
C ALA A 596 8.52 9.00 6.95
N ASP A 597 7.20 9.01 6.74
CA ASP A 597 6.32 7.86 6.98
C ASP A 597 6.68 6.60 6.16
N ALA A 598 7.43 6.77 5.08
CA ALA A 598 7.88 5.70 4.21
C ALA A 598 9.40 5.47 4.24
N GLY A 599 10.16 6.14 5.12
CA GLY A 599 11.61 6.02 5.19
C GLY A 599 12.35 6.58 3.95
N GLY A 600 11.72 7.54 3.26
CA GLY A 600 12.36 8.34 2.23
C GLY A 600 12.75 9.72 2.76
N VAL A 601 13.13 10.60 1.84
CA VAL A 601 13.63 11.95 2.16
C VAL A 601 12.86 12.98 1.34
N PHE A 602 12.57 14.12 1.96
CA PHE A 602 12.00 15.29 1.30
C PHE A 602 13.12 16.16 0.73
N HIS A 603 12.97 16.57 -0.52
CA HIS A 603 13.91 17.39 -1.25
C HIS A 603 13.21 18.62 -1.82
N ASP A 604 13.74 19.77 -1.46
CA ASP A 604 13.31 21.05 -2.00
C ASP A 604 14.11 21.38 -3.26
N VAL A 605 13.46 21.31 -4.42
CA VAL A 605 14.16 21.20 -5.70
C VAL A 605 14.51 22.57 -6.30
N GLU A 606 14.13 23.68 -5.66
CA GLU A 606 14.34 25.07 -6.11
C GLU A 606 15.76 25.35 -6.60
N ALA A 607 16.78 24.89 -5.86
CA ALA A 607 18.19 25.17 -6.18
C ALA A 607 18.69 24.48 -7.46
N SER A 608 18.00 23.44 -7.93
CA SER A 608 18.39 22.69 -9.14
C SER A 608 17.71 23.20 -10.41
N PHE A 609 16.61 23.95 -10.27
CA PHE A 609 15.90 24.55 -11.41
C PHE A 609 16.60 25.82 -11.94
N GLY A 610 17.26 26.61 -11.08
CA GLY A 610 17.97 27.84 -11.48
C GLY A 610 19.35 27.63 -12.13
N LYS A 611 19.88 26.40 -12.19
CA LYS A 611 21.21 26.12 -12.75
C LYS A 611 21.22 25.78 -14.25
N GLN A 612 20.06 25.63 -14.89
CA GLN A 612 20.00 25.29 -16.32
C GLN A 612 20.14 26.52 -17.25
N ASP A 613 19.96 27.75 -16.74
CA ASP A 613 20.06 28.98 -17.53
C ASP A 613 21.46 29.63 -17.51
N ALA A 614 22.43 29.08 -16.78
CA ALA A 614 23.79 29.61 -16.68
C ALA A 614 24.81 28.95 -17.62
N GLY A 615 24.33 28.14 -18.59
CA GLY A 615 25.15 27.34 -19.49
C GLY A 615 24.82 27.56 -20.97
N THR A 616 24.91 28.81 -21.43
CA THR A 616 25.06 29.16 -22.85
C THR A 616 26.18 30.14 -23.03
#